data_AF-A0A851GP87-F1
#
_entry.id   AF-A0A851GP87-F1
#
_cell.length_a   1.000
_cell.length_b   1.000
_cell.length_c   1.000
_cell.angle_alpha   90.00
_cell.angle_beta   90.00
_cell.angle_gamma   90.00
#
_symmetry.space_group_name_H-M   'P 1'
#
loop_
_entity.id
_entity.type
_entity.pdbx_description
1 polymer ?
#
loop_
_entity_poly.entity_id
_entity_poly.type
_entity_poly.pdbx_seq_one_letter_code
_entity_poly.pdbx_strand_id
1 'polypeptide(L)' 'MKTYISYVVQDEKGHKHLSEVLESKSPPYSYSNDTQVDEVMKWADKKRKELRKEESLVITSMFKL' A
#
# COMPACT_ATOMS: atom_id res chain seq x y z
N MET A 1 -14.35 4.60 -1.83
CA MET A 1 -13.34 5.41 -2.56
C MET A 1 -12.22 4.48 -2.99
N LYS A 2 -11.66 4.60 -4.19
CA LYS A 2 -10.65 3.65 -4.68
C LYS A 2 -9.26 4.28 -4.61
N THR A 3 -8.28 3.51 -4.17
CA THR A 3 -6.89 3.95 -4.05
C THR A 3 -6.03 2.99 -4.84
N TYR A 4 -5.32 3.51 -5.82
CA TYR A 4 -4.28 2.75 -6.51
C TYR A 4 -3.00 2.82 -5.70
N ILE A 5 -2.36 1.67 -5.50
CA ILE A 5 -1.07 1.54 -4.83
C ILE A 5 -0.10 0.86 -5.78
N SER A 6 1.02 1.50 -6.02
CA SER A 6 2.19 0.89 -6.66
C SER A 6 3.24 0.60 -5.59
N TYR A 7 3.75 -0.62 -5.59
CA TYR A 7 4.74 -1.06 -4.63
C TYR A 7 5.73 -2.03 -5.25
N VAL A 8 6.87 -2.16 -4.58
CA VAL A 8 7.97 -3.02 -4.97
C VAL A 8 8.24 -3.97 -3.82
N VAL A 9 8.32 -5.26 -4.16
CA VAL A 9 8.86 -6.29 -3.27
C VAL A 9 10.29 -6.52 -3.68
N GLN A 10 11.24 -6.22 -2.80
CA GLN A 10 12.66 -6.37 -3.04
C GLN A 10 13.21 -7.53 -2.20
N ASP A 11 13.95 -8.42 -2.85
CA ASP A 11 14.69 -9.52 -2.25
C ASP A 11 16.17 -9.40 -2.65
N GLU A 12 17.06 -10.22 -2.08
CA GLU A 12 18.50 -10.22 -2.38
C GLU A 12 18.81 -10.42 -3.88
N LYS A 13 17.90 -11.06 -4.62
CA LYS A 13 18.07 -11.41 -6.05
C LYS A 13 17.40 -10.44 -7.02
N GLY A 14 16.58 -9.51 -6.56
CA GLY A 14 15.91 -8.58 -7.46
C GLY A 14 14.70 -7.86 -6.85
N HIS A 15 14.08 -7.02 -7.67
CA HIS A 15 12.92 -6.24 -7.31
C HIS A 15 11.74 -6.59 -8.22
N LYS A 16 10.57 -6.79 -7.62
CA LYS A 16 9.32 -7.07 -8.35
C LYS A 16 8.35 -5.92 -8.16
N HIS A 17 8.03 -5.25 -9.25
CA HIS A 17 7.01 -4.20 -9.28
C HIS A 17 5.61 -4.82 -9.31
N LEU A 18 4.76 -4.37 -8.41
CA LEU A 18 3.38 -4.81 -8.27
C LEU A 18 2.48 -3.60 -8.05
N SER A 19 1.20 -3.78 -8.33
CA SER A 19 0.20 -2.77 -8.05
C SER A 19 -1.11 -3.39 -7.62
N GLU A 20 -1.80 -2.74 -6.70
CA GLU A 20 -3.08 -3.19 -6.16
C GLU A 20 -4.03 -2.00 -6.01
N VAL A 21 -5.32 -2.22 -6.24
CA VAL A 21 -6.36 -1.21 -6.00
C VAL A 21 -7.05 -1.56 -4.69
N LEU A 22 -6.90 -0.70 -3.69
CA LEU A 22 -7.64 -0.80 -2.44
C LEU A 22 -8.95 -0.02 -2.51
N GLU A 23 -10.01 -0.66 -2.03
CA GLU A 23 -11.30 0.00 -1.85
C GLU A 23 -11.41 0.49 -0.40
N SER A 24 -11.24 1.80 -0.21
CA SER A 24 -11.39 2.46 1.08
C SER A 24 -12.84 2.80 1.35
N LYS A 25 -13.30 2.57 2.59
CA LYS A 25 -14.63 2.98 3.05
C LYS A 25 -14.61 4.39 3.66
N SER A 26 -13.77 5.26 3.14
CA SER A 26 -13.71 6.64 3.62
C SER A 26 -14.90 7.45 3.05
N PRO A 27 -15.59 8.25 3.88
CA PRO A 27 -16.65 9.15 3.41
C PRO A 27 -16.07 10.17 2.41
N PRO A 28 -16.91 10.70 1.48
CA PRO A 28 -16.45 11.60 0.42
C PRO A 28 -15.84 12.91 0.94
N TYR A 29 -16.16 13.30 2.17
CA TYR A 29 -15.59 14.44 2.89
C TYR A 29 -15.12 13.99 4.27
N SER A 30 -13.82 14.09 4.52
CA SER A 30 -13.17 13.86 5.81
C SER A 30 -12.39 15.13 6.17
N TYR A 31 -12.60 15.64 7.38
CA TYR A 31 -11.81 16.74 7.95
C TYR A 31 -10.47 16.24 8.53
N SER A 32 -10.25 14.92 8.54
CA SER A 32 -9.01 14.30 9.00
C SER A 32 -8.03 14.13 7.85
N ASN A 33 -6.76 14.41 8.13
CA ASN A 33 -5.78 14.73 7.11
C ASN A 33 -5.35 13.57 6.22
N ASP A 34 -5.59 12.29 6.53
CA ASP A 34 -5.07 11.23 5.65
C ASP A 34 -5.61 9.82 5.96
N THR A 35 -6.94 9.67 6.09
CA THR A 35 -7.57 8.33 6.24
C THR A 35 -7.10 7.32 5.17
N GLN A 36 -6.71 7.81 4.01
CA GLN A 36 -6.16 7.02 2.91
C GLN A 36 -4.77 6.47 3.22
N VAL A 37 -3.85 7.30 3.74
CA VAL A 37 -2.50 6.85 4.10
C VAL A 37 -2.57 5.84 5.24
N ASP A 38 -3.44 6.05 6.23
CA ASP A 38 -3.64 5.10 7.32
C ASP A 38 -4.09 3.71 6.84
N GLU A 39 -4.98 3.66 5.85
CA GLU A 39 -5.43 2.40 5.26
C GLU A 39 -4.33 1.73 4.43
N VAL A 40 -3.57 2.50 3.66
CA VAL A 40 -2.42 2.01 2.90
C VAL A 40 -1.35 1.45 3.82
N MET A 41 -1.05 2.12 4.94
CA MET A 41 -0.07 1.65 5.92
C MET A 41 -0.55 0.37 6.62
N LYS A 42 -1.83 0.28 6.99
CA LYS A 42 -2.42 -0.96 7.53
C LYS A 42 -2.36 -2.12 6.54
N TRP A 43 -2.59 -1.86 5.25
CA TRP A 43 -2.42 -2.86 4.20
C TRP A 43 -0.95 -3.28 4.07
N ALA A 44 -0.02 -2.34 4.09
CA ALA A 44 1.42 -2.60 3.98
C ALA A 44 1.92 -3.45 5.16
N ASP A 45 1.45 -3.17 6.39
CA ASP A 45 1.78 -3.95 7.57
C ASP A 45 1.26 -5.39 7.50
N LYS A 46 0.07 -5.62 6.92
CA LYS A 46 -0.44 -6.97 6.68
C LYS A 46 0.43 -7.69 5.65
N LYS A 47 0.75 -7.04 4.52
CA LYS A 47 1.62 -7.60 3.48
C LYS A 47 3.01 -7.94 4.00
N ARG A 48 3.59 -7.09 4.85
CA ARG A 48 4.88 -7.35 5.51
C ARG A 48 4.89 -8.60 6.38
N LYS A 49 3.74 -9.00 6.95
CA LYS A 49 3.62 -10.25 7.71
C LYS A 49 3.51 -11.48 6.82
N GLU A 50 3.04 -11.31 5.58
CA GLU A 50 2.95 -12.38 4.56
C GLU A 50 4.25 -12.57 3.78
N LEU A 51 5.11 -11.55 3.75
CA LEU A 51 6.42 -11.55 3.10
C LEU A 51 7.44 -12.38 3.87
N ARG A 52 8.40 -12.96 3.16
CA ARG A 52 9.53 -13.67 3.77
C ARG A 52 10.41 -12.66 4.53
N LYS A 53 11.14 -13.13 5.55
CA LYS A 53 12.03 -12.26 6.37
C LYS A 53 13.08 -11.49 5.57
N GLU A 54 13.41 -11.97 4.39
CA GLU A 54 14.41 -11.40 3.48
C GLU A 54 13.78 -10.40 2.49
N GLU A 55 12.45 -10.40 2.35
CA GLU A 55 11.74 -9.54 1.41
C GLU A 55 11.34 -8.20 2.07
N SER A 56 11.71 -7.10 1.43
CA SER A 56 11.35 -5.74 1.82
C SER A 56 10.23 -5.19 0.94
N LEU A 57 9.20 -4.62 1.57
CA LEU A 57 8.11 -3.93 0.87
C LEU A 57 8.35 -2.42 0.85
N VAL A 58 8.45 -1.86 -0.36
CA VAL A 58 8.61 -0.42 -0.60
C VAL A 58 7.40 0.10 -1.39
N ILE A 59 6.70 1.09 -0.86
CA ILE A 59 5.59 1.75 -1.57
C ILE A 59 6.20 2.86 -2.42
N THR A 60 5.99 2.82 -3.73
CA THR A 60 6.58 3.78 -4.67
C THR A 60 5.62 4.91 -5.02
N SER A 61 4.32 4.62 -5.12
CA SER A 61 3.31 5.64 -5.33
C SER A 61 1.94 5.19 -4.83
N MET A 62 1.13 6.16 -4.43
CA MET A 62 -0.29 5.96 -4.16
C MET A 62 -1.07 7.15 -4.69
N PHE A 63 -2.21 6.90 -5.33
CA PHE A 63 -3.11 7.97 -5.75
C PHE A 63 -4.57 7.54 -5.65
N LYS A 64 -5.43 8.54 -5.46
CA LYS A 64 -6.89 8.38 -5.40
C LYS A 64 -7.45 8.24 -6.83
N LEU A 65 -8.31 7.25 -7.01
CA LEU A 65 -9.13 7.05 -8.21
C LEU A 65 -10.54 7.62 -8.01
#